data_AF-A0A8B0SJ93-F1
#
_entry.id   AF-A0A8B0SJ93-F1
#
_cell.length_a   1.000
_cell.length_b   1.000
_cell.length_c   1.000
_cell.angle_alpha   90.00
_cell.angle_beta   90.00
_cell.angle_gamma   90.00
#
_symmetry.space_group_name_H-M   'P 1'
#
loop_
_entity.id
_entity.type
_entity.pdbx_description
1 polymer ?
#
loop_
_entity_poly.entity_id
_entity_poly.type
_entity_poly.pdbx_seq_one_letter_code
_entity_poly.pdbx_strand_id
1 'polypeptide(L)' 'MNMQYYNAVVEMEKAGVDAEFLQGWQGGYLLNPMREEQRLTEAYEAGYAAGQEKDTEAYKEWIAA' A
#
# COMPACT_ATOMS: atom_id res chain seq x y z
N MET A 1 5.47 11.31 -14.32
CA MET A 1 5.64 10.62 -13.03
C MET A 1 4.77 11.33 -12.01
N ASN A 2 3.92 10.63 -11.26
CA ASN A 2 3.20 11.24 -10.13
C ASN A 2 4.15 11.32 -8.94
N MET A 3 4.51 12.53 -8.52
CA MET A 3 5.51 12.75 -7.46
C MET A 3 5.00 12.34 -6.07
N GLN A 4 3.70 12.50 -5.81
CA GLN A 4 3.10 12.07 -4.55
C GLN A 4 3.19 10.55 -4.39
N TYR A 5 2.82 9.81 -5.45
CA TYR A 5 2.96 8.35 -5.47
C TYR A 5 4.41 7.91 -5.23
N TYR A 6 5.35 8.51 -5.96
CA TYR A 6 6.76 8.19 -5.83
C TYR A 6 7.28 8.43 -4.40
N ASN A 7 7.00 9.60 -3.83
CA ASN A 7 7.44 9.93 -2.48
C ASN A 7 6.82 8.98 -1.44
N ALA A 8 5.52 8.70 -1.53
CA ALA A 8 4.84 7.79 -0.61
C ALA A 8 5.44 6.38 -0.65
N VAL A 9 5.66 5.81 -1.84
CA VAL A 9 6.29 4.48 -1.97
C VAL A 9 7.71 4.48 -1.40
N VAL A 10 8.51 5.51 -1.70
CA VAL A 10 9.88 5.62 -1.17
C VAL A 10 9.90 5.74 0.35
N GLU A 11 8.96 6.47 0.94
CA GLU A 11 8.85 6.60 2.40
C GLU A 11 8.43 5.27 3.05
N MET A 12 7.43 4.60 2.49
CA MET A 12 6.98 3.28 2.94
C MET A 12 8.09 2.21 2.88
N GLU A 13 8.82 2.15 1.77
CA GLU A 13 9.96 1.23 1.61
C GLU A 13 11.06 1.52 2.62
N LYS A 14 11.41 2.79 2.85
CA LYS A 14 12.41 3.19 3.85
C LYS A 14 11.98 2.89 5.27
N ALA A 15 10.68 2.97 5.55
CA ALA A 15 10.13 2.64 6.85
C ALA A 15 10.05 1.14 7.13
N GLY A 16 10.29 0.28 6.13
CA GLY A 16 10.19 -1.17 6.29
C GLY A 16 8.75 -1.64 6.49
N VAL A 17 7.79 -1.01 5.78
CA VAL A 17 6.40 -1.48 5.80
C VAL A 17 6.30 -2.94 5.31
N ASP A 18 5.29 -3.65 5.80
CA ASP A 18 4.86 -4.93 5.25
C ASP A 18 4.71 -4.86 3.71
N ALA A 19 5.33 -5.81 3.01
CA ALA A 19 5.37 -5.83 1.56
C ALA A 19 3.98 -6.03 0.93
N GLU A 20 3.08 -6.78 1.58
CA GLU A 20 1.71 -6.95 1.10
C GLU A 20 0.91 -5.66 1.26
N PHE A 21 1.10 -4.91 2.36
CA PHE A 21 0.51 -3.58 2.50
C PHE A 21 0.99 -2.63 1.40
N LEU A 22 2.30 -2.56 1.14
CA LEU A 22 2.87 -1.71 0.09
C LEU A 22 2.27 -2.04 -1.29
N GLN A 23 2.18 -3.32 -1.62
CA GLN A 23 1.60 -3.77 -2.88
C GLN A 23 0.10 -3.44 -2.99
N GLY A 24 -0.64 -3.61 -1.89
CA GLY A 24 -2.03 -3.20 -1.78
C GLY A 24 -2.17 -1.71 -2.08
N TRP A 25 -1.40 -0.88 -1.38
CA TRP A 25 -1.43 0.58 -1.51
C TRP A 25 -1.14 1.05 -2.93
N GLN A 26 -0.12 0.46 -3.58
CA GLN A 26 0.20 0.75 -4.97
C GLN A 26 -0.96 0.38 -5.91
N GLY A 27 -1.59 -0.78 -5.68
CA GLY A 27 -2.75 -1.23 -6.45
C GLY A 27 -3.96 -0.32 -6.29
N GLY A 28 -4.29 0.04 -5.05
CA GLY A 28 -5.40 0.94 -4.73
C GLY A 28 -5.20 2.35 -5.29
N TYR A 29 -4.00 2.91 -5.17
CA TYR A 29 -3.67 4.25 -5.68
C TYR A 29 -3.84 4.37 -7.19
N LEU A 30 -3.46 3.30 -7.91
CA LEU A 30 -3.56 3.23 -9.37
C LEU A 30 -4.93 2.72 -9.86
N LEU A 31 -5.82 2.35 -8.94
CA LEU A 31 -7.14 1.76 -9.22
C LEU A 31 -7.02 0.47 -10.07
N ASN A 32 -5.98 -0.32 -9.80
CA ASN A 32 -5.85 -1.65 -10.39
C ASN A 32 -6.94 -2.57 -9.85
N PRO A 33 -7.40 -3.58 -10.61
CA PRO A 33 -8.25 -4.62 -10.04
C PRO A 33 -7.59 -5.26 -8.81
N MET A 34 -8.39 -5.59 -7.81
CA MET A 34 -7.91 -6.40 -6.69
C MET A 34 -7.39 -7.74 -7.20
N ARG A 35 -6.41 -8.29 -6.47
CA ARG A 35 -5.88 -9.64 -6.70
C ARG A 35 -6.97 -10.69 -6.51
N GLU A 36 -6.68 -11.89 -6.98
CA GLU A 36 -7.56 -13.05 -6.77
C GLU A 36 -7.77 -13.30 -5.27
N GLU A 37 -8.97 -13.71 -4.87
CA GLU A 37 -9.37 -13.93 -3.46
C GLU A 37 -8.37 -14.77 -2.67
N GLN A 38 -7.78 -15.78 -3.30
CA GLN A 38 -6.80 -16.69 -2.68
C GLN A 38 -5.45 -16.03 -2.34
N ARG A 39 -5.19 -14.83 -2.86
CA ARG A 39 -3.96 -14.06 -2.68
C ARG A 39 -4.19 -12.79 -1.86
N LEU A 40 -5.42 -12.56 -1.40
CA LEU A 40 -5.73 -11.48 -0.48
C LEU A 40 -5.17 -11.84 0.90
N THR A 41 -4.54 -10.85 1.51
CA THR A 41 -4.07 -10.87 2.89
C THR A 41 -4.62 -9.63 3.60
N GLU A 42 -4.70 -9.67 4.92
CA GLU A 42 -5.18 -8.53 5.70
C GLU A 42 -4.36 -7.26 5.40
N ALA A 43 -3.03 -7.40 5.33
CA ALA A 43 -2.12 -6.32 4.97
C ALA A 43 -2.41 -5.77 3.56
N TYR A 44 -2.61 -6.64 2.57
CA TYR A 44 -2.91 -6.23 1.20
C TYR A 44 -4.25 -5.48 1.11
N GLU A 45 -5.31 -5.99 1.76
CA GLU A 45 -6.62 -5.36 1.73
C GLU A 45 -6.60 -3.98 2.41
N ALA A 46 -5.94 -3.88 3.57
CA ALA A 46 -5.73 -2.62 4.27
C ALA A 46 -4.93 -1.62 3.42
N GLY A 47 -3.85 -2.08 2.81
CA GLY A 47 -3.05 -1.28 1.88
C GLY A 47 -3.88 -0.79 0.70
N TYR A 48 -4.67 -1.66 0.08
CA TYR A 48 -5.49 -1.33 -1.08
C TYR A 48 -6.54 -0.27 -0.75
N ALA A 49 -7.23 -0.38 0.38
CA ALA A 49 -8.18 0.64 0.85
C ALA A 49 -7.47 1.99 1.06
N ALA A 50 -6.34 2.01 1.79
CA ALA A 50 -5.55 3.22 2.00
C ALA A 50 -5.04 3.84 0.69
N GLY A 51 -4.66 3.00 -0.29
CA GLY A 51 -4.24 3.42 -1.62
C GLY A 51 -5.35 4.14 -2.39
N GLN A 52 -6.59 3.61 -2.33
CA GLN A 52 -7.75 4.26 -2.97
C GLN A 52 -8.02 5.65 -2.39
N GLU A 53 -7.84 5.80 -1.08
CA GLU A 53 -7.98 7.08 -0.36
C GLU A 53 -6.76 7.99 -0.50
N LYS A 54 -5.64 7.45 -1.01
CA LYS A 54 -4.33 8.11 -1.10
C LYS A 54 -3.77 8.52 0.26
N ASP A 55 -4.10 7.76 1.29
CA ASP A 55 -3.59 7.96 2.66
C ASP A 55 -2.11 7.58 2.72
N THR A 56 -1.24 8.55 2.97
CA THR A 56 0.21 8.36 3.05
C THR A 56 0.70 8.00 4.44
N GLU A 57 -0.18 7.92 5.44
CA GLU A 57 0.16 7.71 6.84
C GLU A 57 -0.30 6.35 7.37
N ALA A 58 -1.31 5.74 6.74
CA ALA A 58 -1.87 4.43 7.11
C ALA A 58 -0.81 3.31 7.25
N TYR A 59 0.30 3.39 6.51
CA TYR A 59 1.37 2.39 6.56
C TYR A 59 2.07 2.29 7.92
N LYS A 60 1.95 3.31 8.78
CA LYS A 60 2.61 3.36 10.09
C LYS A 60 2.18 2.23 11.03
N GLU A 61 0.96 1.73 10.87
CA GLU A 61 0.44 0.57 11.61
C GLU A 61 0.99 -0.76 11.09
N TRP A 62 1.60 -0.74 9.90
CA TRP A 62 2.09 -1.89 9.15
C TRP A 62 3.61 -1.90 8.98
N ILE A 63 4.34 -1.10 9.76
CA ILE A 63 5.80 -1.18 9.82
C ILE A 63 6.17 -2.56 10.39
N ALA A 64 6.88 -3.38 9.61
CA ALA A 64 7.28 -4.71 10.04
C ALA A 64 8.10 -4.60 11.33
N ALA A 65 7.70 -5.36 12.35
CA ALA A 65 8.34 -5.37 13.67
C ALA A 65 9.79 -5.88 13.64
#